data_AF-A0A418T658-F1
#
_entry.id   AF-A0A418T658-F1
#
_cell.length_a   1.000
_cell.length_b   1.000
_cell.length_c   1.000
_cell.angle_alpha   90.00
_cell.angle_beta   90.00
_cell.angle_gamma   90.00
#
_symmetry.space_group_name_H-M   'P 1'
#
loop_
_entity.id
_entity.type
_entity.pdbx_description
1 polymer ?
#
loop_
_entity_poly.entity_id
_entity_poly.type
_entity_poly.pdbx_seq_one_letter_code
_entity_poly.pdbx_strand_id
1 'polypeptide(L)'
;MYNYCYEELKKLISECLRERPDSYPIQQLFDQFPTTTELMDVSEQQLMCIKGIGIGKARQLTAMLKLAKTLTVPTYEQTTIRSPKDAFDLLEPDFSLLNQIGPLNNIKSEQWNVRTLSGKSGFYSIVLVNDTQDST
;
A
#
# COMPACT_ATOMS: atom_id res chain seq x y z
N MET A 1 -17.20 -2.73 1.18
CA MET A 1 -15.90 -3.17 1.73
C MET A 1 -15.07 -1.99 2.28
N TYR A 2 -14.95 -0.85 1.58
CA TYR A 2 -14.23 0.35 2.07
C TYR A 2 -14.72 0.91 3.42
N ASN A 3 -16.02 0.80 3.73
CA ASN A 3 -16.60 1.34 4.97
C ASN A 3 -16.16 0.57 6.24
N TYR A 4 -15.84 -0.73 6.13
CA TYR A 4 -15.49 -1.57 7.29
C TYR A 4 -14.13 -1.21 7.89
N CYS A 5 -13.12 -0.97 7.05
CA CYS A 5 -11.77 -0.62 7.52
C CYS A 5 -11.76 0.77 8.20
N TYR A 6 -12.61 1.68 7.72
CA TYR A 6 -12.77 3.01 8.29
C TYR A 6 -13.42 2.98 9.68
N GLU A 7 -14.50 2.20 9.85
CA GLU A 7 -15.15 2.04 11.16
C GLU A 7 -14.23 1.34 12.17
N GLU A 8 -13.45 0.34 11.76
CA GLU A 8 -12.49 -0.31 12.66
C GLU A 8 -11.36 0.66 13.06
N LEU A 9 -10.84 1.46 12.12
CA LEU A 9 -9.84 2.49 12.42
C LEU A 9 -10.40 3.52 13.42
N LYS A 10 -11.64 3.98 13.18
CA LYS A 10 -12.33 4.92 14.07
C LYS A 10 -12.50 4.35 15.47
N LYS A 11 -12.86 3.08 15.58
CA LYS A 11 -12.97 2.36 16.85
C LYS A 11 -11.61 2.26 17.56
N LEU A 12 -10.56 1.83 16.87
CA LEU A 12 -9.20 1.72 17.43
C LEU A 12 -8.68 3.06 17.97
N ILE A 13 -8.89 4.14 17.21
CA ILE A 13 -8.50 5.49 17.64
C ILE A 13 -9.31 5.91 18.88
N SER A 14 -10.62 5.63 18.89
CA SER A 14 -11.49 5.96 20.03
C SER A 14 -11.04 5.24 21.30
N GLU A 15 -10.74 3.95 21.21
CA GLU A 15 -10.21 3.15 22.32
C GLU A 15 -8.86 3.67 22.80
N CYS A 16 -7.95 4.00 21.87
CA CYS A 16 -6.66 4.58 22.18
C CYS A 16 -6.82 5.88 22.98
N LEU A 17 -7.65 6.81 22.50
CA LEU A 17 -7.84 8.11 23.13
C LEU A 17 -8.74 8.09 24.38
N ARG A 18 -9.30 6.92 24.73
CA ARG A 18 -10.35 6.75 25.76
C ARG A 18 -11.54 7.68 25.52
N GLU A 19 -11.92 7.78 24.26
CA GLU A 19 -13.07 8.57 23.79
C GLU A 19 -14.18 7.65 23.28
N ARG A 20 -15.41 8.16 23.23
CA ARG A 20 -16.49 7.45 22.56
C ARG A 20 -16.39 7.63 21.03
N PRO A 21 -16.72 6.64 20.20
CA PRO A 21 -16.63 6.75 18.74
C PRO A 21 -17.50 7.86 18.13
N ASP A 22 -18.59 8.21 18.82
CA ASP A 22 -19.52 9.29 18.49
C ASP A 22 -19.16 10.63 19.16
N SER A 23 -18.06 10.69 19.92
CA SER A 23 -17.65 11.91 20.61
C SER A 23 -17.17 12.99 19.63
N TYR A 24 -17.31 14.25 20.05
CA TYR A 24 -16.88 15.40 19.26
C TYR A 24 -15.41 15.32 18.80
N PRO A 25 -14.42 14.98 19.66
CA PRO A 25 -13.02 14.91 19.22
C PRO A 25 -12.79 13.88 18.12
N ILE A 26 -13.49 12.74 18.17
CA ILE A 26 -13.38 11.69 17.16
C ILE A 26 -14.04 12.13 15.85
N GLN A 27 -15.26 12.66 15.90
CA GLN A 27 -15.94 13.15 14.69
C GLN A 27 -15.10 14.22 13.99
N GLN A 28 -14.62 15.21 14.74
CA GLN A 28 -13.80 16.29 14.19
C GLN A 28 -12.44 15.83 13.66
N LEU A 29 -11.82 14.83 14.27
CA LEU A 29 -10.58 14.25 13.76
C LEU A 29 -10.78 13.70 12.33
N PHE A 30 -11.87 12.96 12.13
CA PHE A 30 -12.19 12.36 10.85
C PHE A 30 -12.77 13.35 9.83
N ASP A 31 -13.37 14.45 10.30
CA ASP A 31 -13.78 15.57 9.42
C ASP A 31 -12.57 16.35 8.90
N GLN A 32 -11.55 16.58 9.75
CA GLN A 32 -10.33 17.32 9.39
C GLN A 32 -9.32 16.47 8.60
N PHE A 33 -9.29 15.15 8.84
CA PHE A 33 -8.39 14.20 8.18
C PHE A 33 -9.21 13.04 7.60
N PRO A 34 -9.91 13.26 6.47
CA PRO A 34 -10.83 12.27 5.91
C PRO A 34 -10.13 11.03 5.34
N THR A 35 -8.86 11.15 4.95
CA THR A 35 -8.08 10.02 4.42
C THR A 35 -7.10 9.46 5.44
N THR A 36 -6.81 8.16 5.33
CA THR A 36 -5.79 7.50 6.16
C THR A 36 -4.41 8.09 5.95
N THR A 37 -4.06 8.50 4.73
CA THR A 37 -2.79 9.14 4.41
C THR A 37 -2.64 10.47 5.12
N GLU A 38 -3.65 11.35 5.07
CA GLU A 38 -3.63 12.64 5.79
C GLU A 38 -3.53 12.43 7.30
N LEU A 39 -4.25 11.44 7.83
CA LEU A 39 -4.19 11.11 9.26
C LEU A 39 -2.80 10.60 9.66
N MET A 40 -2.13 9.80 8.83
CA MET A 40 -0.80 9.24 9.12
C MET A 40 0.33 10.28 9.13
N ASP A 41 0.15 11.40 8.43
CA ASP A 41 1.14 12.48 8.33
C ASP A 41 0.80 13.70 9.20
N VAL A 42 -0.21 13.58 10.07
CA VAL A 42 -0.63 14.66 10.99
C VAL A 42 0.43 14.98 12.06
N SER A 43 0.62 16.27 12.36
CA SER A 43 1.49 16.72 13.45
C SER A 43 0.75 16.84 14.78
N GLU A 44 1.49 16.75 15.89
CA GLU A 44 0.93 16.99 17.24
C GLU A 44 0.26 18.37 17.35
N GLN A 45 0.79 19.38 16.68
CA GLN A 45 0.25 20.75 16.69
C GLN A 45 -1.12 20.82 16.03
N GLN A 46 -1.29 20.17 14.87
CA GLN A 46 -2.58 20.10 14.18
C GLN A 46 -3.60 19.31 15.01
N LEU A 47 -3.19 18.22 15.66
CA LEU A 47 -4.06 17.45 16.55
C LEU A 47 -4.55 18.29 17.74
N MET A 48 -3.70 19.13 18.32
CA MET A 48 -4.07 20.01 19.43
C MET A 48 -5.04 21.14 19.02
N CYS A 49 -5.23 21.41 17.73
CA CYS A 49 -6.26 22.34 17.26
C CYS A 49 -7.68 21.77 17.44
N ILE A 50 -7.82 20.45 17.60
CA ILE A 50 -9.11 19.80 17.83
C ILE A 50 -9.47 19.93 19.31
N LYS A 51 -10.60 20.60 19.59
CA LYS A 51 -11.12 20.74 20.96
C LYS A 51 -11.34 19.36 21.60
N GLY A 52 -10.71 19.13 22.75
CA GLY A 52 -10.74 17.87 23.48
C GLY A 52 -9.51 16.98 23.26
N ILE A 53 -8.64 17.33 22.31
CA ILE A 53 -7.32 16.70 22.10
C ILE A 53 -6.25 17.61 22.71
N GLY A 54 -5.83 17.30 23.93
CA GLY A 54 -4.67 17.93 24.56
C GLY A 54 -3.36 17.24 24.18
N ILE A 55 -2.24 17.78 24.67
CA ILE A 55 -0.89 17.28 24.36
C ILE A 55 -0.69 15.79 24.64
N GLY A 56 -1.28 15.24 25.71
CA GLY A 56 -1.19 13.82 26.04
C GLY A 56 -1.82 12.93 24.96
N LYS A 57 -3.04 13.28 24.52
CA LYS A 57 -3.75 12.56 23.46
C LYS A 57 -3.09 12.74 22.09
N ALA A 58 -2.62 13.95 21.79
CA ALA A 58 -1.89 14.22 20.55
C ALA A 58 -0.62 13.36 20.44
N ARG A 59 0.16 13.27 21.52
CA ARG A 59 1.34 12.39 21.59
C ARG A 59 0.99 10.92 21.46
N GLN A 60 -0.07 10.48 22.13
CA GLN A 60 -0.53 9.10 22.06
C GLN A 60 -0.93 8.70 20.63
N LEU A 61 -1.72 9.54 19.96
CA LEU A 61 -2.13 9.31 18.57
C LEU A 61 -0.92 9.32 17.63
N THR A 62 -0.04 10.30 17.78
CA THR A 62 1.20 10.39 16.99
C THR A 62 2.09 9.16 17.16
N ALA A 63 2.26 8.66 18.39
CA ALA A 63 3.03 7.46 18.65
C ALA A 63 2.41 6.21 18.03
N MET A 64 1.08 6.07 18.13
CA MET A 64 0.34 4.96 17.52
C MET A 64 0.44 4.98 15.99
N LEU A 65 0.29 6.14 15.35
CA LEU A 65 0.40 6.29 13.90
C LEU A 65 1.84 6.00 13.42
N LYS A 66 2.86 6.49 14.15
CA LYS A 66 4.26 6.14 13.88
C LYS A 66 4.50 4.64 14.00
N LEU A 67 3.97 3.99 15.04
CA LEU A 67 4.07 2.55 15.21
C LEU A 67 3.42 1.81 14.04
N ALA A 68 2.20 2.18 13.66
CA ALA A 68 1.52 1.60 12.51
C ALA A 68 2.38 1.74 11.24
N LYS A 69 2.95 2.92 10.99
CA LYS A 69 3.86 3.18 9.87
C LYS A 69 5.05 2.21 9.92
N THR A 70 5.74 2.12 11.05
CA THR A 70 6.89 1.21 11.25
C THR A 70 6.53 -0.26 11.03
N LEU A 71 5.35 -0.70 11.45
CA LEU A 71 4.90 -2.09 11.28
C LEU A 71 4.46 -2.41 9.84
N THR A 72 3.97 -1.40 9.10
CA THR A 72 3.48 -1.57 7.73
C THR A 72 4.53 -1.33 6.66
N VAL A 73 5.65 -0.67 6.98
CA VAL A 73 6.76 -0.54 6.04
C VAL A 73 7.32 -1.94 5.81
N PRO A 74 7.19 -2.50 4.60
CA PRO A 74 7.76 -3.79 4.32
C PRO A 74 9.27 -3.67 4.47
N THR A 75 9.84 -4.53 5.32
CA THR A 75 11.28 -4.76 5.42
C THR A 75 11.74 -5.49 4.15
N TYR A 76 11.63 -4.84 2.99
CA TYR A 76 12.40 -5.26 1.85
C TYR A 76 13.85 -4.88 2.18
N GLU A 77 14.61 -5.86 2.68
CA GLU A 77 16.05 -5.91 2.38
C GLU A 77 16.17 -5.49 0.92
N GLN A 78 16.84 -4.38 0.63
CA GLN A 78 17.02 -3.91 -0.74
C GLN A 78 17.84 -4.96 -1.49
N THR A 79 17.16 -5.94 -2.06
CA THR A 79 17.72 -6.89 -2.99
C THR A 79 18.04 -6.09 -4.25
N THR A 80 19.28 -5.60 -4.30
CA THR A 80 19.79 -4.99 -5.54
C THR A 80 19.81 -6.10 -6.57
N ILE A 81 18.88 -6.06 -7.52
CA ILE A 81 18.85 -6.96 -8.68
C ILE A 81 20.07 -6.62 -9.53
N ARG A 82 21.12 -7.46 -9.49
CA ARG A 82 22.35 -7.30 -10.27
C ARG A 82 22.38 -8.22 -11.49
N SER A 83 21.49 -9.20 -11.53
CA SER A 83 21.35 -10.13 -12.63
C SER A 83 19.88 -10.50 -12.90
N PRO A 84 19.56 -10.97 -14.12
CA PRO A 84 18.24 -11.55 -14.41
C PRO A 84 17.87 -12.72 -13.50
N LYS A 85 18.87 -13.45 -12.99
CA LYS A 85 18.66 -14.55 -12.05
C LYS A 85 18.19 -14.05 -10.69
N ASP A 86 18.74 -12.93 -10.20
CA ASP A 86 18.31 -12.33 -8.92
C ASP A 86 16.84 -11.91 -8.97
N ALA A 87 16.38 -11.42 -10.14
CA ALA A 87 14.97 -11.10 -10.37
C ALA A 87 14.10 -12.36 -10.38
N PHE A 88 14.57 -13.45 -11.00
CA PHE A 88 13.86 -14.74 -11.00
C PHE A 88 13.75 -15.32 -9.59
N ASP A 89 14.87 -15.41 -8.86
CA ASP A 89 14.94 -15.97 -7.52
C ASP A 89 14.07 -15.18 -6.52
N LEU A 90 13.92 -13.85 -6.72
CA LEU A 90 13.04 -13.02 -5.91
C LEU A 90 11.54 -13.28 -6.17
N LEU A 91 11.18 -13.63 -7.40
CA LEU A 91 9.79 -13.82 -7.84
C LEU A 91 9.35 -15.29 -7.85
N GLU A 92 10.29 -16.24 -7.78
CA GLU A 92 10.06 -17.69 -7.73
C GLU A 92 9.01 -18.12 -6.68
N PRO A 93 8.97 -17.53 -5.45
CA PRO A 93 7.95 -17.88 -4.47
C PRO A 93 6.52 -17.55 -4.93
N ASP A 94 6.34 -16.44 -5.66
CA ASP A 94 5.04 -16.00 -6.19
C ASP A 94 4.62 -16.85 -7.40
N PHE A 95 5.57 -17.34 -8.20
CA PHE A 95 5.30 -18.31 -9.27
C PHE A 95 4.91 -19.69 -8.73
N SER A 96 5.41 -20.07 -7.55
CA SER A 96 5.05 -21.34 -6.91
C SER A 96 3.57 -21.37 -6.49
N LEU A 97 3.00 -20.22 -6.08
CA LEU A 97 1.56 -20.05 -5.85
C LEU A 97 0.75 -20.24 -7.15
N LEU A 98 1.27 -19.78 -8.29
CA LEU A 98 0.63 -19.93 -9.60
C LEU A 98 0.58 -21.37 -10.11
N ASN A 99 1.50 -22.25 -9.66
CA ASN A 99 1.46 -23.68 -10.01
C ASN A 99 0.44 -24.49 -9.19
N GLN A 100 -0.05 -23.94 -8.07
CA GLN A 100 -1.04 -24.61 -7.22
C GLN A 100 -2.49 -24.30 -7.64
N ILE A 101 -2.70 -23.16 -8.30
CA ILE A 101 -3.90 -22.89 -9.10
C ILE A 101 -3.72 -23.69 -10.39
N GLY A 102 -4.44 -24.81 -10.52
CA GLY A 102 -4.23 -25.81 -11.56
C GLY A 102 -4.14 -25.23 -12.99
N PRO A 103 -3.64 -26.04 -13.94
CA PRO A 103 -3.21 -25.53 -15.22
C PRO A 103 -4.40 -24.92 -15.98
N LEU A 104 -4.37 -23.60 -16.18
CA LEU A 104 -5.28 -22.90 -17.09
C LEU A 104 -4.90 -23.25 -18.53
N ASN A 105 -5.12 -24.51 -18.87
CA ASN A 105 -5.06 -25.08 -20.21
C ASN A 105 -6.23 -24.53 -21.04
N ASN A 106 -6.28 -23.23 -21.25
CA ASN A 106 -7.08 -22.66 -22.34
C ASN A 106 -6.68 -21.25 -22.77
N ILE A 107 -5.54 -20.72 -22.34
CA ILE A 107 -4.99 -19.53 -22.97
C ILE A 107 -4.28 -20.02 -24.23
N LYS A 108 -4.93 -19.84 -25.39
CA LYS A 108 -4.29 -20.01 -26.69
C LYS A 108 -2.92 -19.35 -26.61
N SER A 109 -1.89 -20.02 -27.11
CA SER A 109 -0.53 -19.51 -27.19
C SER A 109 -0.51 -18.20 -27.98
N GLU A 110 -0.80 -17.08 -27.32
CA GLU A 110 -0.51 -15.75 -27.82
C GLU A 110 1.02 -15.65 -27.76
N GLN A 111 1.64 -15.67 -28.94
CA GLN A 111 3.07 -15.54 -29.08
C GLN A 111 3.45 -14.10 -28.71
N TRP A 112 3.77 -13.87 -27.44
CA TRP A 112 4.28 -12.58 -26.98
C TRP A 112 5.72 -12.40 -27.47
N ASN A 113 5.92 -11.50 -28.43
CA ASN A 113 7.24 -11.20 -28.96
C ASN A 113 7.91 -10.14 -28.06
N VAL A 114 8.89 -10.55 -27.27
CA VAL A 114 9.64 -9.63 -26.39
C VAL A 114 10.67 -8.88 -27.23
N ARG A 115 10.50 -7.57 -27.38
CA ARG A 115 11.52 -6.69 -27.98
C ARG A 115 12.17 -5.84 -26.91
N THR A 116 13.48 -6.00 -26.74
CA THR A 116 14.31 -5.11 -25.93
C THR A 116 14.68 -3.87 -26.74
N LEU A 117 14.22 -2.70 -26.31
CA LEU A 117 14.69 -1.42 -26.86
C LEU A 117 15.84 -0.91 -26.00
N SER A 118 17.01 -0.76 -26.64
CA SER A 118 18.21 -0.18 -26.00
C SER A 118 18.02 1.32 -25.83
N GLY A 119 17.82 1.77 -24.59
CA GLY A 119 17.88 3.17 -24.19
C GLY A 119 19.32 3.56 -23.83
N LYS A 120 19.84 4.65 -24.40
CA LYS A 120 21.24 5.14 -24.24
C LYS A 120 21.63 5.57 -22.81
N SER A 121 20.84 5.28 -21.78
CA SER A 121 21.11 5.66 -20.38
C SER A 121 20.99 4.51 -19.38
N GLY A 122 21.02 3.24 -19.82
CA GLY A 122 21.05 2.08 -18.92
C GLY A 122 19.70 1.72 -18.29
N PHE A 123 18.60 2.34 -18.72
CA PHE A 123 17.25 1.93 -18.38
C PHE A 123 16.65 1.10 -19.52
N TYR A 124 16.33 -0.16 -19.24
CA TYR A 124 15.59 -1.03 -20.16
C TYR A 124 14.11 -0.95 -19.84
N SER A 125 13.28 -0.65 -20.83
CA SER A 125 11.82 -0.75 -20.72
C SER A 125 11.37 -2.03 -21.42
N ILE A 126 10.66 -2.90 -20.70
CA ILE A 126 9.99 -4.06 -21.30
C ILE A 126 8.60 -3.60 -21.72
N VAL A 127 8.35 -3.59 -23.03
CA VAL A 127 7.03 -3.28 -23.59
C VAL A 127 6.43 -4.58 -24.09
N LEU A 128 5.30 -4.98 -23.50
CA LEU A 128 4.51 -6.10 -23.99
C LEU A 128 3.59 -5.57 -25.10
N VAL A 129 3.87 -5.95 -26.34
CA VAL A 129 3.05 -5.58 -27.51
C VAL A 129 2.20 -6.80 -27.86
N ASN A 130 0.88 -6.60 -27.97
CA ASN A 130 -0.04 -7.64 -28.40
C ASN A 130 -0.30 -7.46 -29.91
N ASP A 131 0.25 -8.34 -30.74
CA ASP A 131 -0.02 -8.33 -32.20
C ASP A 131 -1.40 -8.93 -32.43
N THR A 132 -2.44 -8.09 -32.39
CA THR A 132 -3.74 -8.46 -32.95
C THR A 132 -3.63 -8.31 -34.46
N GLN A 133 -3.56 -9.43 -35.19
CA GLN A 133 -3.68 -9.42 -36.65
C GLN A 133 -5.09 -8.96 -37.03
N ASP A 134 -5.22 -7.69 -37.42
CA ASP A 134 -6.34 -7.24 -38.27
C ASP A 134 -6.22 -7.99 -39.60
N SER A 135 -7.09 -8.98 -39.76
CA SER A 135 -7.25 -9.75 -40.99
C SER A 135 -8.42 -9.14 -41.76
N THR A 136 -8.13 -8.56 -42.93
CA THR A 136 -9.13 -8.27 -43.98
C THR A 136 -9.15 -9.43 -44.97
#